data_AF-A0A957WN31-F1
#
_entry.id   AF-A0A957WN31-F1
#
_cell.length_a   1.000
_cell.length_b   1.000
_cell.length_c   1.000
_cell.angle_alpha   90.00
_cell.angle_beta   90.00
_cell.angle_gamma   90.00
#
_symmetry.space_group_name_H-M   'P 1'
#
loop_
_entity.id
_entity.type
_entity.pdbx_description
1 polymer ?
#
loop_
_entity_poly.entity_id
_entity_poly.type
_entity_poly.pdbx_seq_one_letter_code
_entity_poly.pdbx_strand_id
1 'polypeptide(L)' 'GTDTGGFMGLPPTNKPLSFTGTTIARFKDGKIIERWANVDELGLLQQLGIVPPPPNGSNGH' A
#
# COMPACT_ATOMS: atom_id res chain seq x y z
N GLY A 1 4.24 -5.38 6.26
CA GLY A 1 3.27 -6.26 6.96
C GLY A 1 3.14 -7.57 6.20
N THR A 2 2.29 -8.52 6.63
CA THR A 2 1.97 -9.73 5.84
C THR A 2 0.48 -9.71 5.50
N ASP A 3 0.13 -10.05 4.27
CA ASP A 3 -1.27 -10.16 3.85
C ASP A 3 -1.92 -11.43 4.40
N THR A 4 -2.50 -11.34 5.59
CA THR A 4 -3.26 -12.42 6.23
C THR A 4 -4.78 -12.18 6.21
N GLY A 5 -5.21 -10.98 5.79
CA GLY A 5 -6.62 -10.58 5.78
C GLY A 5 -7.29 -10.65 4.40
N GLY A 6 -6.50 -10.77 3.32
CA GLY A 6 -7.02 -10.65 1.97
C GLY A 6 -7.24 -9.19 1.58
N PHE A 7 -7.57 -8.98 0.31
CA PHE A 7 -7.71 -7.64 -0.26
C PHE A 7 -8.93 -7.54 -1.16
N MET A 8 -9.83 -6.58 -0.90
CA MET A 8 -11.05 -6.33 -1.68
C MET A 8 -11.88 -7.60 -2.01
N GLY A 9 -12.01 -8.51 -1.03
CA GLY A 9 -12.76 -9.77 -1.19
C GLY A 9 -11.96 -10.93 -1.78
N LEU A 10 -10.69 -10.72 -2.14
CA LEU A 10 -9.76 -11.79 -2.51
C LEU A 10 -9.17 -12.47 -1.28
N PRO A 11 -8.85 -13.78 -1.36
CA PRO A 11 -8.22 -14.49 -0.26
C PRO A 11 -6.82 -13.92 0.04
N PRO A 12 -6.33 -14.06 1.28
CA PRO A 12 -4.99 -13.63 1.64
C PRO A 12 -3.93 -14.39 0.84
N THR A 13 -2.93 -13.65 0.38
CA THR A 13 -1.76 -14.22 -0.30
C THR A 13 -0.77 -14.85 0.68
N ASN A 14 -0.83 -14.49 1.97
CA ASN A 14 0.14 -14.86 3.02
C ASN A 14 1.58 -14.43 2.71
N LYS A 15 1.76 -13.45 1.82
CA LYS A 15 3.07 -12.90 1.46
C LYS A 15 3.39 -11.63 2.24
N PRO A 16 4.68 -11.34 2.50
CA PRO A 16 5.09 -10.03 2.97
C PRO A 16 4.71 -8.95 1.96
N LEU A 17 4.20 -7.83 2.47
CA LEU A 17 3.89 -6.61 1.74
C LEU A 17 4.77 -5.46 2.25
N SER A 18 5.31 -4.70 1.32
CA SER A 18 6.02 -3.45 1.57
C SER A 18 5.48 -2.37 0.64
N PHE A 19 5.12 -1.21 1.18
CA PHE A 19 4.67 -0.08 0.37
C PHE A 19 5.09 1.21 1.04
N THR A 20 5.28 2.24 0.23
CA THR A 20 5.53 3.60 0.70
C THR A 20 4.24 4.41 0.60
N GLY A 21 4.20 5.51 1.35
CA GLY A 21 3.08 6.42 1.30
C GLY A 21 3.41 7.71 2.02
N THR A 22 2.68 8.76 1.67
CA THR A 22 2.74 10.06 2.33
C THR A 22 1.40 10.33 2.97
N THR A 23 1.43 10.79 4.23
CA THR A 23 0.22 11.23 4.94
C THR A 23 0.38 12.71 5.29
N ILE A 24 -0.64 13.49 4.96
CA ILE A 24 -0.82 14.87 5.41
C ILE A 24 -1.94 14.85 6.45
N ALA A 25 -1.68 15.40 7.63
CA ALA A 25 -2.66 15.50 8.70
C ALA A 25 -2.77 16.94 9.19
N ARG A 26 -4.01 17.42 9.38
CA ARG A 26 -4.29 18.72 9.98
C ARG A 26 -4.71 18.51 11.43
N PHE A 27 -4.11 19.29 12.33
CA PHE A 27 -4.36 19.21 13.76
C PHE A 27 -5.09 20.44 14.29
N LYS A 28 -5.94 20.24 15.29
CA LYS A 28 -6.53 21.29 16.12
C LYS A 28 -6.68 20.75 17.55
N ASP A 29 -6.27 21.54 18.54
CA ASP A 29 -6.33 21.18 19.96
C ASP A 29 -5.68 19.81 20.28
N GLY A 30 -4.54 19.53 19.64
CA GLY A 30 -3.79 18.29 19.80
C GLY A 30 -4.41 17.06 19.12
N LYS A 31 -5.50 17.22 18.36
CA LYS A 31 -6.21 16.12 17.67
C LYS A 31 -6.15 16.28 16.16
N ILE A 32 -6.09 15.17 15.43
CA ILE A 32 -6.24 15.16 13.97
C ILE A 32 -7.69 15.46 13.64
N ILE A 33 -7.93 16.55 12.90
CA ILE A 33 -9.27 16.92 12.41
C ILE A 33 -9.46 16.56 10.94
N GLU A 34 -8.38 16.26 10.23
CA GLU A 34 -8.41 15.89 8.82
C GLU A 34 -7.14 15.15 8.45
N ARG A 35 -7.26 14.19 7.53
CA ARG A 35 -6.13 13.41 7.03
C ARG A 35 -6.33 13.09 5.56
N TRP A 36 -5.28 13.31 4.77
CA TRP A 36 -5.14 12.76 3.43
C TRP A 36 -3.95 11.82 3.40
N ALA A 37 -4.11 10.70 2.73
CA ALA A 37 -3.04 9.75 2.52
C ALA A 37 -2.93 9.43 1.04
N ASN A 38 -1.70 9.38 0.56
CA ASN A 38 -1.34 8.79 -0.71
C ASN A 38 -0.46 7.58 -0.43
N VAL A 39 -0.74 6.47 -1.10
CA VAL A 39 -0.04 5.20 -0.94
C VAL A 39 0.34 4.72 -2.32
N ASP A 40 1.47 4.00 -2.44
CA ASP A 40 1.83 3.26 -3.64
C ASP A 40 0.87 2.06 -3.85
N GLU A 41 -0.34 2.38 -4.29
CA GLU A 41 -1.40 1.41 -4.53
C GLU A 41 -1.07 0.50 -5.70
N LEU A 42 -0.41 1.01 -6.75
CA LEU A 42 0.01 0.18 -7.88
C LEU A 42 1.03 -0.87 -7.45
N GLY A 43 2.07 -0.47 -6.71
CA GLY A 43 3.06 -1.42 -6.18
C GLY A 43 2.46 -2.44 -5.22
N LEU A 44 1.42 -2.06 -4.47
CA LEU A 44 0.67 -2.98 -3.61
C LEU A 44 -0.12 -4.01 -4.44
N LEU A 45 -0.88 -3.56 -5.45
CA LEU A 45 -1.66 -4.44 -6.33
C LEU A 45 -0.77 -5.43 -7.10
N GLN A 46 0.45 -5.03 -7.44
CA GLN A 46 1.45 -5.91 -8.05
C GLN A 46 1.96 -6.99 -7.09
N GLN A 47 2.26 -6.63 -5.84
CA GLN A 47 2.67 -7.60 -4.81
C GLN A 47 1.56 -8.62 -4.49
N LEU A 48 0.31 -8.18 -4.56
CA LEU A 48 -0.87 -9.04 -4.42
C LEU A 48 -1.14 -9.92 -5.66
N GLY A 49 -0.44 -9.68 -6.78
CA GLY A 49 -0.60 -10.42 -8.03
C GLY A 49 -1.86 -10.08 -8.81
N ILE A 50 -2.52 -8.97 -8.50
CA ILE A 50 -3.75 -8.50 -9.18
C ILE A 50 -3.39 -7.84 -10.52
N VAL A 51 -2.31 -7.05 -10.53
CA VAL A 51 -1.76 -6.38 -11.71
C VAL A 51 -0.36 -6.93 -11.96
N PRO A 52 0.04 -7.21 -13.21
CA PRO A 52 1.40 -7.67 -13.48
C PRO A 52 2.43 -6.57 -13.14
N PRO A 53 3.64 -6.95 -12.71
CA PRO A 53 4.73 -6.00 -12.56
C PRO A 53 5.15 -5.45 -13.93
N PRO A 54 5.86 -4.31 -13.98
CA PRO A 54 6.40 -3.78 -15.24
C PRO A 54 7.31 -4.82 -15.91
N PRO A 55 7.36 -4.91 -17.25
CA PRO A 55 8.28 -5.79 -17.95
C PRO A 55 9.72 -5.42 -17.61
N ASN A 56 10.41 -6.28 -16.84
CA ASN A 56 11.83 -6.19 -16.46
C ASN A 56 12.38 -4.76 -16.31
N GLY A 57 11.85 -3.99 -15.37
CA GLY A 57 12.55 -2.83 -14.84
C GLY A 57 13.52 -3.31 -13.77
N SER A 58 14.83 -3.19 -13.99
CA SER A 58 15.85 -3.41 -12.97
C SER A 58 15.49 -2.66 -11.70
N ASN A 59 15.35 -3.38 -10.59
CA ASN A 59 15.15 -2.83 -9.25
C ASN A 59 16.26 -1.83 -8.92
N GLY A 60 15.99 -0.54 -9.11
CA GLY A 60 16.77 0.55 -8.52
C GLY A 60 16.16 0.88 -7.17
N HIS A 61 16.80 0.39 -6.10
CA HIS A 61 16.74 1.03 -4.79
C HIS A 61 17.57 2.32 -4.83
#